data_AF-A0A0Q5P7G7-F1
#
_entry.id   AF-A0A0Q5P7G7-F1
#
_cell.length_a   1.000
_cell.length_b   1.000
_cell.length_c   1.000
_cell.angle_alpha   90.00
_cell.angle_beta   90.00
_cell.angle_gamma   90.00
#
_symmetry.space_group_name_H-M   'P 1'
#
loop_
_entity.id
_entity.type
_entity.pdbx_description
1 polymer ?
#
loop_
_entity_poly.entity_id
_entity_poly.type
_entity_poly.pdbx_seq_one_letter_code
_entity_poly.pdbx_strand_id
1 'polypeptide(L)'
;MSDAFDAGQQPEYRQGRLLIPGTARQLGTFGLFEPAPGQRRTIDVAGRPLAVKSAEGDLLWIGFRELTGGPASARDFAALAARFGEWVVDGIPAQAVAGGTPEWHLFLGVMDLLFAADVTLFLVSAALPDFGADSPLSVLLRVESDEELPEGPSSGS
;
A
#
# COMPACT_ATOMS: atom_id res chain seq x y z
N MET A 1 44.80 5.86 -0.63
CA MET A 1 44.01 6.45 0.45
C MET A 1 43.42 7.73 -0.13
N SER A 2 42.25 7.58 -0.74
CA SER A 2 41.50 8.66 -1.39
C SER A 2 40.03 8.34 -1.17
N ASP A 3 39.33 9.39 -0.78
CA ASP A 3 38.06 9.40 -0.09
C ASP A 3 36.91 8.63 -0.74
N ALA A 4 36.02 8.25 0.18
CA ALA A 4 34.68 7.73 0.01
C ALA A 4 33.97 8.22 -1.26
N PHE A 5 33.54 7.27 -2.09
CA PHE A 5 32.26 7.41 -2.76
C PHE A 5 31.19 7.26 -1.67
N ASP A 6 30.94 8.37 -0.98
CA ASP A 6 29.65 8.62 -0.36
C ASP A 6 28.64 8.75 -1.50
N ALA A 7 28.15 7.60 -1.96
CA ALA A 7 26.91 7.52 -2.72
C ALA A 7 25.75 7.55 -1.72
N GLY A 8 25.72 8.60 -0.89
CA GLY A 8 24.53 9.03 -0.19
C GLY A 8 23.47 9.40 -1.21
N GLN A 9 22.23 8.96 -0.93
CA GLN A 9 20.98 9.20 -1.65
C GLN A 9 20.71 8.28 -2.84
N GLN A 10 20.28 7.05 -2.51
CA GLN A 10 19.30 6.30 -3.30
C GLN A 10 17.97 6.35 -2.53
N PRO A 11 16.82 6.62 -3.17
CA PRO A 11 15.75 7.42 -2.59
C PRO A 11 15.03 6.71 -1.44
N GLU A 12 15.02 7.40 -0.30
CA GLU A 12 14.46 7.09 1.02
C GLU A 12 12.92 6.85 1.02
N TYR A 13 12.32 6.72 -0.16
CA TYR A 13 10.89 6.80 -0.40
C TYR A 13 10.29 5.55 -1.06
N ARG A 14 11.11 4.57 -1.48
CA ARG A 14 10.62 3.37 -2.20
C ARG A 14 9.72 2.45 -1.41
N GLN A 15 9.74 2.50 -0.07
CA GLN A 15 8.95 1.56 0.72
C GLN A 15 7.47 1.94 0.82
N GLY A 16 7.06 3.10 0.30
CA GLY A 16 5.66 3.50 0.32
C GLY A 16 5.22 4.18 1.62
N ARG A 17 3.90 4.31 1.86
CA ARG A 17 3.30 5.15 2.90
C ARG A 17 2.11 4.49 3.58
N LEU A 18 1.89 4.85 4.84
CA LEU A 18 0.63 4.66 5.54
C LEU A 18 -0.10 6.00 5.66
N LEU A 19 -1.25 6.10 5.02
CA LEU A 19 -2.10 7.28 4.99
C LEU A 19 -3.24 7.13 5.99
N ILE A 20 -3.29 8.05 6.95
CA ILE A 20 -4.30 8.10 8.00
C ILE A 20 -4.84 9.55 8.07
N PRO A 21 -6.15 9.78 7.89
CA PRO A 21 -7.22 8.79 7.63
C PRO A 21 -7.35 8.36 6.16
N GLY A 22 -6.47 8.80 5.26
CA GLY A 22 -6.58 8.54 3.82
C GLY A 22 -7.40 9.58 3.07
N THR A 23 -7.28 10.86 3.43
CA THR A 23 -8.06 11.92 2.79
C THR A 23 -7.75 12.02 1.29
N ALA A 24 -8.67 12.59 0.52
CA ALA A 24 -8.43 12.89 -0.89
C ALA A 24 -7.18 13.78 -1.10
N ARG A 25 -6.85 14.64 -0.14
CA ARG A 25 -5.64 15.47 -0.18
C ARG A 25 -4.37 14.65 0.05
N GLN A 26 -4.37 13.74 1.01
CA GLN A 26 -3.27 12.80 1.24
C GLN A 26 -3.02 11.94 0.00
N LEU A 27 -4.08 11.33 -0.54
CA LEU A 27 -4.00 10.54 -1.77
C LEU A 27 -3.50 11.38 -2.95
N GLY A 28 -4.09 12.55 -3.15
CA GLY A 28 -3.74 13.45 -4.27
C GLY A 28 -2.28 13.94 -4.22
N THR A 29 -1.69 14.06 -3.04
CA THR A 29 -0.26 14.43 -2.89
C THR A 29 0.67 13.38 -3.50
N PHE A 30 0.23 12.11 -3.53
CA PHE A 30 0.95 11.00 -4.15
C PHE A 30 0.41 10.66 -5.54
N GLY A 31 -0.43 11.51 -6.14
CA GLY A 31 -1.05 11.26 -7.45
C GLY A 31 -2.12 10.15 -7.44
N LEU A 32 -2.59 9.75 -6.25
CA LEU A 32 -3.59 8.72 -6.07
C LEU A 32 -4.99 9.35 -6.00
N PHE A 33 -5.94 8.70 -6.64
CA PHE A 33 -7.35 9.10 -6.62
C PHE A 33 -8.21 7.86 -6.41
N GLU A 34 -9.18 7.95 -5.49
CA GLU A 34 -10.06 6.83 -5.20
C GLU A 34 -10.76 6.36 -6.50
N PRO A 35 -10.69 5.06 -6.84
CA PRO A 35 -11.28 4.58 -8.07
C PRO A 35 -12.80 4.74 -8.10
N ALA A 36 -13.31 5.22 -9.24
CA ALA A 36 -14.74 5.25 -9.50
C ALA A 36 -15.31 3.82 -9.59
N PRO A 37 -16.59 3.59 -9.24
CA PRO A 37 -17.19 2.24 -9.29
C PRO A 37 -17.06 1.52 -10.64
N GLY A 38 -17.01 2.25 -11.75
CA GLY A 38 -16.82 1.69 -13.09
C GLY A 38 -15.40 1.18 -13.40
N GLN A 39 -14.41 1.50 -12.57
CA GLN A 39 -13.03 1.00 -12.70
C GLN A 39 -12.81 -0.34 -12.00
N ARG A 40 -13.80 -0.78 -11.22
CA ARG A 40 -13.78 -2.09 -10.54
C ARG A 40 -13.73 -3.19 -11.58
N ARG A 41 -12.85 -4.15 -11.35
CA ARG A 41 -12.67 -5.30 -12.26
C ARG A 41 -12.26 -6.53 -11.49
N THR A 42 -12.34 -7.67 -12.15
CA THR A 42 -11.87 -8.94 -11.61
C THR A 42 -10.61 -9.34 -12.37
N ILE A 43 -9.55 -9.66 -11.65
CA ILE A 43 -8.30 -10.18 -12.21
C ILE A 43 -8.07 -11.63 -11.75
N ASP A 44 -7.20 -12.36 -12.44
CA ASP A 44 -6.83 -13.71 -12.05
C ASP A 44 -5.65 -13.70 -11.08
N VAL A 45 -5.76 -14.48 -10.00
CA VAL A 45 -4.70 -14.75 -9.03
C VAL A 45 -4.58 -16.25 -8.84
N ALA A 46 -3.58 -16.84 -9.49
CA ALA A 46 -3.33 -18.28 -9.49
C ALA A 46 -4.58 -19.10 -9.87
N GLY A 47 -5.27 -18.70 -10.94
CA GLY A 47 -6.46 -19.39 -11.45
C GLY A 47 -7.74 -19.07 -10.69
N ARG A 48 -7.75 -18.01 -9.88
CA ARG A 48 -8.90 -17.60 -9.06
C ARG A 48 -9.28 -16.14 -9.30
N PRO A 49 -10.58 -15.81 -9.36
CA PRO A 49 -11.02 -14.44 -9.52
C PRO A 49 -10.76 -13.63 -8.24
N LEU A 50 -10.10 -12.49 -8.40
CA LEU A 50 -9.88 -11.47 -7.36
C LEU A 50 -10.52 -10.16 -7.79
N ALA A 51 -11.49 -9.68 -7.00
CA ALA A 51 -12.11 -8.38 -7.22
C ALA A 51 -11.16 -7.26 -6.76
N VAL A 52 -10.94 -6.28 -7.62
CA VAL A 52 -10.08 -5.12 -7.34
C VAL A 52 -10.82 -3.83 -7.68
N LYS A 53 -10.51 -2.76 -6.95
CA LYS A 53 -11.13 -1.44 -7.16
C LYS A 53 -10.63 -0.80 -8.45
N SER A 54 -9.37 -1.03 -8.79
CA SER A 54 -8.76 -0.62 -10.05
C SER A 54 -7.51 -1.46 -10.35
N ALA A 55 -7.15 -1.57 -11.61
CA ALA A 55 -5.89 -2.15 -12.09
C ALA A 55 -5.55 -1.48 -13.43
N GLU A 56 -5.08 -0.24 -13.35
CA GLU A 56 -4.77 0.62 -14.51
C GLU A 56 -3.28 0.87 -14.58
N GLY A 57 -2.70 0.72 -15.77
CA GLY A 57 -1.26 0.88 -15.95
C GLY A 57 -0.48 -0.05 -15.01
N ASP A 58 0.33 0.57 -14.14
CA ASP A 58 1.18 -0.11 -13.16
C ASP A 58 0.60 -0.11 -11.73
N LEU A 59 -0.57 0.50 -11.54
CA LEU A 59 -1.21 0.68 -10.24
C LEU A 59 -2.33 -0.33 -10.00
N LEU A 60 -2.21 -1.13 -8.94
CA LEU A 60 -3.27 -1.98 -8.43
C LEU A 60 -3.92 -1.38 -7.19
N TRP A 61 -5.24 -1.20 -7.21
CA TRP A 61 -6.00 -0.75 -6.04
C TRP A 61 -6.94 -1.84 -5.58
N ILE A 62 -6.79 -2.29 -4.34
CA ILE A 62 -7.58 -3.35 -3.73
C ILE A 62 -8.00 -2.98 -2.31
N GLY A 63 -9.15 -3.46 -1.85
CA GLY A 63 -9.53 -3.32 -0.46
C GLY A 63 -8.98 -4.47 0.40
N PHE A 64 -8.72 -4.20 1.67
CA PHE A 64 -8.25 -5.21 2.63
C PHE A 64 -9.15 -6.45 2.61
N ARG A 65 -10.48 -6.26 2.60
CA ARG A 65 -11.44 -7.38 2.60
C ARG A 65 -11.36 -8.24 1.34
N GLU A 66 -11.16 -7.63 0.17
CA GLU A 66 -11.02 -8.35 -1.08
C GLU A 66 -9.67 -9.09 -1.13
N LEU A 67 -8.61 -8.46 -0.63
CA LEU A 67 -7.27 -9.04 -0.57
C LEU A 67 -7.23 -10.29 0.32
N THR A 68 -7.84 -10.22 1.51
CA THR A 68 -7.80 -11.29 2.51
C THR A 68 -8.99 -12.24 2.47
N GLY A 69 -10.00 -11.96 1.64
CA GLY A 69 -11.28 -12.67 1.65
C GLY A 69 -11.29 -14.00 0.88
N GLY A 70 -10.23 -14.32 0.13
CA GLY A 70 -10.12 -15.55 -0.64
C GLY A 70 -9.20 -16.60 0.00
N PRO A 71 -9.24 -17.87 -0.45
CA PRO A 71 -8.35 -18.94 0.02
C PRO A 71 -6.92 -18.81 -0.55
N ALA A 72 -6.53 -17.61 -1.00
CA ALA A 72 -5.23 -17.39 -1.60
C ALA A 72 -4.14 -17.44 -0.52
N SER A 73 -3.02 -18.08 -0.83
CA SER A 73 -1.80 -17.91 -0.07
C SER A 73 -1.11 -16.62 -0.50
N ALA A 74 -0.27 -16.04 0.37
CA ALA A 74 0.49 -14.85 0.03
C ALA A 74 1.30 -15.01 -1.27
N ARG A 75 1.87 -16.20 -1.51
CA ARG A 75 2.66 -16.52 -2.71
C ARG A 75 1.87 -16.42 -4.02
N ASP A 76 0.56 -16.58 -3.98
CA ASP A 76 -0.27 -16.50 -5.19
C ASP A 76 -0.27 -15.08 -5.78
N PHE A 77 0.09 -14.07 -4.99
CA PHE A 77 0.21 -12.68 -5.42
C PHE A 77 1.55 -12.36 -6.11
N ALA A 78 2.51 -13.29 -6.18
CA ALA A 78 3.82 -13.07 -6.82
C ALA A 78 3.71 -12.60 -8.28
N ALA A 79 2.79 -13.20 -9.05
CA ALA A 79 2.57 -12.81 -10.44
C ALA A 79 1.98 -11.38 -10.56
N LEU A 80 1.18 -10.95 -9.58
CA LEU A 80 0.67 -9.58 -9.53
C LEU A 80 1.76 -8.60 -9.10
N ALA A 81 2.58 -8.97 -8.12
CA ALA A 81 3.72 -8.16 -7.66
C ALA A 81 4.73 -7.90 -8.79
N ALA A 82 4.95 -8.89 -9.66
CA ALA A 82 5.79 -8.73 -10.85
C ALA A 82 5.13 -7.91 -11.97
N ARG A 83 3.81 -7.73 -11.92
CA ARG A 83 3.03 -7.03 -12.95
C ARG A 83 2.74 -5.57 -12.60
N PHE A 84 2.55 -5.26 -11.32
CA PHE A 84 2.17 -3.95 -10.82
C PHE A 84 3.22 -3.46 -9.82
N GLY A 85 3.96 -2.42 -10.20
CA GLY A 85 4.99 -1.76 -9.40
C GLY A 85 4.43 -0.87 -8.28
N GLU A 86 3.14 -0.54 -8.30
CA GLU A 86 2.49 0.29 -7.29
C GLU A 86 1.17 -0.33 -6.81
N TRP A 87 0.96 -0.36 -5.49
CA TRP A 87 -0.25 -0.92 -4.88
C TRP A 87 -0.86 0.02 -3.87
N VAL A 88 -2.19 0.13 -3.91
CA VAL A 88 -2.99 0.74 -2.84
C VAL A 88 -3.83 -0.33 -2.17
N VAL A 89 -3.71 -0.46 -0.86
CA VAL A 89 -4.59 -1.29 -0.03
C VAL A 89 -5.38 -0.41 0.91
N ASP A 90 -6.69 -0.33 0.69
CA ASP A 90 -7.57 0.53 1.49
C ASP A 90 -8.52 -0.25 2.41
N GLY A 91 -9.21 0.49 3.29
CA GLY A 91 -10.17 -0.10 4.22
C GLY A 91 -9.51 -1.01 5.25
N ILE A 92 -8.22 -0.78 5.56
CA ILE A 92 -7.50 -1.53 6.58
C ILE A 92 -8.15 -1.20 7.94
N PRO A 93 -8.68 -2.20 8.67
CA PRO A 93 -9.33 -1.98 9.95
C PRO A 93 -8.34 -1.58 11.06
N ALA A 94 -8.70 -0.59 11.88
CA ALA A 94 -7.88 -0.17 13.02
C ALA A 94 -7.87 -1.19 14.16
N GLN A 95 -9.02 -1.83 14.45
CA GLN A 95 -9.17 -2.77 15.57
C GLN A 95 -8.89 -4.24 15.22
N ALA A 96 -8.56 -4.59 13.98
CA ALA A 96 -8.31 -5.99 13.62
C ALA A 96 -7.01 -6.55 14.23
N VAL A 97 -6.25 -5.73 14.95
CA VAL A 97 -4.87 -6.04 15.32
C VAL A 97 -4.69 -6.54 16.76
N ALA A 98 -5.78 -6.84 17.48
CA ALA A 98 -5.68 -7.40 18.82
C ALA A 98 -5.39 -8.92 18.88
N GLY A 99 -5.20 -9.65 17.76
CA GLY A 99 -5.13 -11.12 17.89
C GLY A 99 -4.69 -12.00 16.72
N GLY A 100 -3.90 -11.52 15.75
CA GLY A 100 -3.24 -12.40 14.77
C GLY A 100 -4.22 -13.29 13.97
N THR A 101 -5.26 -12.69 13.38
CA THR A 101 -6.23 -13.45 12.58
C THR A 101 -5.59 -14.00 11.30
N PRO A 102 -6.15 -15.07 10.70
CA PRO A 102 -5.65 -15.59 9.42
C PRO A 102 -5.62 -14.53 8.32
N GLU A 103 -6.60 -13.63 8.28
CA GLU A 103 -6.66 -12.50 7.34
C GLU A 103 -5.47 -11.55 7.53
N TRP A 104 -5.14 -11.24 8.79
CA TRP A 104 -3.99 -10.38 9.10
C TRP A 104 -2.66 -11.03 8.75
N HIS A 105 -2.50 -12.34 9.03
CA HIS A 105 -1.30 -13.07 8.64
C HIS A 105 -1.16 -13.16 7.11
N LEU A 106 -2.25 -13.38 6.38
CA LEU A 106 -2.24 -13.34 4.92
C LEU A 106 -1.85 -11.95 4.42
N PHE A 107 -2.45 -10.90 4.98
CA PHE A 107 -2.12 -9.52 4.64
C PHE A 107 -0.64 -9.23 4.83
N LEU A 108 -0.08 -9.47 6.03
CA LEU A 108 1.34 -9.26 6.30
C LEU A 108 2.24 -10.07 5.36
N GLY A 109 1.88 -11.34 5.09
CA GLY A 109 2.64 -12.16 4.14
C GLY A 109 2.61 -11.64 2.71
N VAL A 110 1.50 -11.03 2.28
CA VAL A 110 1.44 -10.34 0.98
C VAL A 110 2.30 -9.08 1.02
N MET A 111 2.26 -8.28 2.10
CA MET A 111 3.08 -7.07 2.23
C MET A 111 4.58 -7.41 2.17
N ASP A 112 5.02 -8.45 2.89
CA ASP A 112 6.41 -8.95 2.82
C ASP A 112 6.81 -9.31 1.39
N LEU A 113 5.93 -9.99 0.66
CA LEU A 113 6.16 -10.37 -0.73
C LEU A 113 6.27 -9.14 -1.64
N LEU A 114 5.43 -8.13 -1.44
CA LEU A 114 5.46 -6.89 -2.22
C LEU A 114 6.72 -6.07 -1.92
N PHE A 115 7.12 -5.97 -0.65
CA PHE A 115 8.39 -5.35 -0.26
C PHE A 115 9.59 -6.07 -0.89
N ALA A 116 9.60 -7.40 -0.88
CA ALA A 116 10.65 -8.19 -1.50
C ALA A 116 10.72 -8.00 -3.04
N ALA A 117 9.60 -7.60 -3.66
CA ALA A 117 9.51 -7.31 -5.08
C ALA A 117 9.79 -5.83 -5.44
N ASP A 118 10.22 -5.00 -4.47
CA ASP A 118 10.44 -3.55 -4.64
C ASP A 118 9.18 -2.79 -5.13
N VAL A 119 8.00 -3.29 -4.75
CA VAL A 119 6.71 -2.64 -5.04
C VAL A 119 6.50 -1.47 -4.09
N THR A 120 6.07 -0.32 -4.63
CA THR A 120 5.70 0.84 -3.82
C THR A 120 4.30 0.65 -3.22
N LEU A 121 4.18 0.75 -1.89
CA LEU A 121 2.94 0.44 -1.16
C LEU A 121 2.27 1.66 -0.55
N PHE A 122 0.99 1.85 -0.82
CA PHE A 122 0.16 2.84 -0.13
C PHE A 122 -0.93 2.14 0.68
N LEU A 123 -0.82 2.21 1.99
CA LEU A 123 -1.79 1.66 2.91
C LEU A 123 -2.72 2.77 3.37
N VAL A 124 -4.03 2.52 3.31
CA VAL A 124 -5.04 3.51 3.70
C VAL A 124 -5.91 2.95 4.81
N SER A 125 -5.91 3.65 5.94
CA SER A 125 -6.73 3.30 7.10
C SER A 125 -7.34 4.53 7.73
N ALA A 126 -8.56 4.38 8.27
CA ALA A 126 -9.24 5.45 8.97
C ALA A 126 -8.58 5.83 10.31
N ALA A 127 -7.78 4.93 10.89
CA ALA A 127 -7.00 5.19 12.10
C ALA A 127 -5.75 4.29 12.13
N LEU A 128 -4.73 4.65 12.90
CA LEU A 128 -3.48 3.88 12.99
C LEU A 128 -3.75 2.43 13.43
N PRO A 129 -3.49 1.41 12.59
CA PRO A 129 -3.59 0.02 13.01
C PRO A 129 -2.40 -0.35 13.91
N ASP A 130 -2.65 -1.20 14.91
CA ASP A 130 -1.62 -1.60 15.88
C ASP A 130 -0.81 -2.82 15.42
N PHE A 131 0.07 -2.67 14.42
CA PHE A 131 0.83 -3.80 13.85
C PHE A 131 1.97 -4.32 14.75
N GLY A 132 2.32 -3.61 15.84
CA GLY A 132 3.53 -3.88 16.61
C GLY A 132 4.82 -3.47 15.90
N ALA A 133 5.91 -3.31 16.67
CA ALA A 133 7.19 -2.81 16.18
C ALA A 133 7.90 -3.79 15.22
N ASP A 134 7.67 -5.09 15.37
CA ASP A 134 8.29 -6.13 14.55
C ASP A 134 7.55 -6.39 13.23
N SER A 135 6.49 -5.64 12.95
CA SER A 135 5.76 -5.76 11.69
C SER A 135 6.58 -5.21 10.52
N PRO A 136 6.46 -5.81 9.32
CA PRO A 136 7.03 -5.22 8.11
C PRO A 136 6.44 -3.85 7.78
N LEU A 137 5.27 -3.51 8.34
CA LEU A 137 4.64 -2.20 8.13
C LEU A 137 5.28 -1.09 8.96
N SER A 138 6.15 -1.42 9.93
CA SER A 138 6.83 -0.43 10.77
C SER A 138 7.77 0.49 9.97
N VAL A 139 8.19 0.05 8.78
CA VAL A 139 9.09 0.81 7.89
C VAL A 139 8.37 1.86 7.04
N LEU A 140 7.04 1.80 6.98
CA LEU A 140 6.25 2.76 6.22
C LEU A 140 6.26 4.13 6.90
N LEU A 141 6.58 5.16 6.13
CA LEU A 141 6.40 6.53 6.58
C LEU A 141 4.90 6.82 6.74
N ARG A 142 4.54 7.39 7.90
CA ARG A 142 3.16 7.71 8.25
C ARG A 142 2.84 9.13 7.82
N VAL A 143 1.65 9.31 7.29
CA VAL A 143 1.05 10.61 7.01
C VAL A 143 -0.23 10.65 7.82
N GLU A 144 -0.17 11.30 8.98
CA GLU A 144 -1.24 11.27 9.98
C GLU A 144 -2.13 12.53 9.90
N SER A 145 -1.70 13.54 9.16
CA SER A 145 -2.46 14.77 8.93
C SER A 145 -2.25 15.35 7.53
N ASP A 146 -3.20 16.17 7.09
CA ASP A 146 -3.09 16.94 5.85
C ASP A 146 -2.07 18.10 5.96
N GLU A 147 -1.73 18.51 7.18
CA GLU A 147 -0.83 19.63 7.49
C GLU A 147 0.65 19.24 7.36
N GLU A 148 0.98 17.96 7.52
CA GLU A 148 2.32 17.40 7.29
C GLU A 148 2.68 17.28 5.80
N LEU A 149 1.71 17.45 4.92
CA LEU A 149 1.92 17.41 3.49
C LEU A 149 2.56 18.72 3.03
N PRO A 150 3.54 18.69 2.10
CA PRO A 150 4.08 19.91 1.54
C PRO A 150 2.94 20.76 0.98
N GLU A 151 2.94 22.05 1.30
CA GLU A 151 2.02 23.03 0.73
C GLU A 151 2.06 22.87 -0.80
N GLY A 152 0.96 22.36 -1.38
CA GLY A 152 0.83 22.27 -2.82
C GLY A 152 1.05 23.65 -3.43
N PRO A 153 1.51 23.76 -4.69
CA PRO A 153 1.78 25.06 -5.29
C PRO A 153 0.53 25.92 -5.15
N SER A 154 0.66 26.96 -4.31
CA SER A 154 -0.37 27.98 -4.14
C SER A 154 -0.71 28.47 -5.53
N SER A 155 -1.91 28.17 -6.00
CA SER A 155 -2.43 28.75 -7.23
C SER A 155 -2.63 30.24 -6.94
N GLY A 156 -1.57 31.00 -7.18
CA GLY A 156 -1.59 32.45 -7.16
C GLY A 156 -2.68 32.91 -8.10
N SER A 157 -3.67 33.58 -7.54
CA SER A 157 -4.72 34.29 -8.27
C SER A 157 -4.18 35.52 -8.98
#